data_AF-A0A8T5LPL2-F1
#
_entry.id   AF-A0A8T5LPL2-F1
#
_cell.length_a   1.000
_cell.length_b   1.000
_cell.length_c   1.000
_cell.angle_alpha   90.00
_cell.angle_beta   90.00
_cell.angle_gamma   90.00
#
_symmetry.space_group_name_H-M   'P 1'
#
loop_
_entity.id
_entity.type
_entity.pdbx_description
1 polymer ?
#
loop_
_entity_poly.entity_id
_entity_poly.type
_entity_poly.pdbx_seq_one_letter_code
_entity_poly.pdbx_strand_id
1 'polypeptide(L)'
;PSLIAATREEGITKTIPGKILRSIIILIILFSFFAIVFNLITEWLAVALDAPLVVIGIFAYLFLIIGRHKHFKTETLVYKLGEFGENFYTKFIELFHYKKTIYLGIMGMLALHLLTEVGNFIIPYLIGLKDAFYFEGLQEAGHTPLIFHYFKDIIAAQGLHKITFSLAYAFNYIAILFLLVVPAYLWYKMFKQSKFHFAKCVQSLVIASILTFLTLPMLKLEKITSQALVGVDIQTRSLETTFFINNYLPDKLLVIAITVILSLVIGIIMYILELNDKNKKRIFVTLIGIGMLFFGYYLFLFLASHLTYYLAAFKTLIALHSYILLIFIAIQALITVVFYIFGYIFFIYELSKHYRDVFSSV
;
A
#
# COMPACT_ATOMS: atom_id res chain seq x y z
N PRO A 1 15.41 19.67 -21.41
CA PRO A 1 16.19 18.44 -21.72
C PRO A 1 15.59 17.12 -21.16
N SER A 2 14.65 16.48 -21.88
CA SER A 2 14.04 15.18 -21.50
C SER A 2 15.09 14.10 -21.13
N LEU A 3 14.70 13.03 -20.43
CA LEU A 3 15.60 11.90 -20.16
C LEU A 3 16.15 11.29 -21.46
N ILE A 4 15.37 11.40 -22.53
CA ILE A 4 15.72 11.03 -23.91
C ILE A 4 16.81 11.95 -24.49
N ALA A 5 16.86 13.23 -24.13
CA ALA A 5 17.94 14.14 -24.53
C ALA A 5 19.29 13.78 -23.88
N ALA A 6 19.28 13.08 -22.74
CA ALA A 6 20.51 12.53 -22.14
C ALA A 6 20.97 11.24 -22.86
N THR A 7 20.07 10.52 -23.54
CA THR A 7 20.38 9.26 -24.25
C THR A 7 20.58 9.44 -25.77
N ARG A 8 20.01 10.48 -26.39
CA ARG A 8 20.22 10.86 -27.80
C ARG A 8 20.67 12.31 -28.02
N GLU A 9 21.75 12.42 -28.81
CA GLU A 9 21.98 13.41 -29.88
C GLU A 9 22.04 14.92 -29.57
N GLU A 10 22.88 15.34 -28.64
CA GLU A 10 23.62 16.60 -28.81
C GLU A 10 25.12 16.29 -28.98
N GLY A 11 25.44 15.64 -30.11
CA GLY A 11 26.81 15.41 -30.59
C GLY A 11 27.49 14.11 -30.13
N ILE A 12 28.34 13.56 -31.01
CA ILE A 12 29.33 12.55 -30.63
C ILE A 12 30.26 13.19 -29.60
N THR A 13 30.29 12.69 -28.37
CA THR A 13 31.28 13.13 -27.38
C THR A 13 32.67 12.77 -27.91
N LYS A 14 33.40 13.77 -28.39
CA LYS A 14 34.74 13.57 -28.99
C LYS A 14 35.78 13.18 -27.94
N THR A 15 35.54 13.54 -26.67
CA THR A 15 36.47 13.29 -25.56
C THR A 15 36.18 11.94 -24.88
N ILE A 16 37.23 11.21 -24.51
CA ILE A 16 37.13 9.94 -23.75
C ILE A 16 36.33 10.14 -22.44
N PRO A 17 36.56 11.19 -21.63
CA PRO A 17 35.75 11.45 -20.43
C PRO A 17 34.25 11.60 -20.72
N GLY A 18 33.90 12.27 -21.82
CA GLY A 18 32.50 12.44 -22.23
C GLY A 18 31.84 11.12 -22.63
N LYS A 19 32.58 10.22 -23.28
CA LYS A 19 32.10 8.86 -23.59
C LYS A 19 31.87 8.05 -22.32
N ILE A 20 32.83 8.08 -21.38
CA ILE A 20 32.72 7.37 -20.09
C ILE A 20 31.52 7.88 -19.29
N LEU A 21 31.37 9.20 -19.13
CA LEU A 21 30.24 9.80 -18.43
C LEU A 21 28.90 9.39 -19.05
N ARG A 22 28.79 9.44 -20.38
CA ARG A 22 27.57 9.03 -21.09
C ARG A 22 27.25 7.55 -20.86
N SER A 23 28.24 6.67 -20.93
CA SER A 23 28.06 5.24 -20.64
C SER A 23 27.59 5.01 -19.21
N ILE A 24 28.15 5.72 -18.23
CA ILE A 24 27.73 5.64 -16.81
C ILE A 24 26.28 6.10 -16.65
N ILE A 25 25.89 7.22 -17.26
CA ILE A 25 24.50 7.74 -17.20
C ILE A 25 23.53 6.72 -17.81
N ILE A 26 23.83 6.18 -18.99
CA ILE A 26 22.98 5.15 -19.64
C ILE A 26 22.87 3.92 -18.73
N LEU A 27 23.98 3.47 -18.15
CA LEU A 27 24.01 2.33 -17.24
C LEU A 27 23.16 2.57 -15.99
N ILE A 28 23.25 3.75 -15.37
CA ILE A 28 22.43 4.13 -14.21
C ILE A 28 20.94 4.17 -14.58
N ILE A 29 20.58 4.69 -15.77
CA ILE A 29 19.20 4.71 -16.26
C ILE A 29 18.67 3.30 -16.45
N LEU A 30 19.46 2.41 -17.08
CA LEU A 30 19.10 1.01 -17.27
C LEU A 30 18.93 0.28 -15.93
N PHE A 31 19.85 0.50 -14.98
CA PHE A 31 19.70 -0.06 -13.63
C PHE A 31 18.52 0.51 -12.88
N SER A 32 18.21 1.80 -13.03
CA SER A 32 17.03 2.41 -12.41
C SER A 32 15.75 1.85 -12.99
N PHE A 33 15.70 1.68 -14.31
CA PHE A 33 14.60 1.02 -14.99
C PHE A 33 14.45 -0.42 -14.52
N PHE A 34 15.53 -1.19 -14.44
CA PHE A 34 15.49 -2.58 -13.99
C PHE A 34 15.04 -2.69 -12.52
N ALA A 35 15.69 -1.95 -11.62
CA ALA A 35 15.47 -2.05 -10.19
C ALA A 35 14.08 -1.54 -9.75
N ILE A 36 13.57 -0.51 -10.41
CA ILE A 36 12.29 0.12 -10.05
C ILE A 36 11.20 -0.37 -11.00
N VAL A 37 11.31 -0.05 -12.29
CA VAL A 37 10.20 -0.25 -13.23
C VAL A 37 10.00 -1.74 -13.53
N PHE A 38 11.05 -2.45 -13.91
CA PHE A 38 10.94 -3.87 -14.27
C PHE A 38 10.53 -4.71 -13.07
N ASN A 39 11.23 -4.60 -11.93
CA ASN A 39 10.87 -5.36 -10.72
C ASN A 39 9.43 -5.08 -10.27
N LEU A 40 9.01 -3.82 -10.20
CA LEU A 40 7.64 -3.48 -9.81
C LEU A 40 6.62 -3.96 -10.84
N ILE A 41 6.91 -3.88 -12.14
CA ILE A 41 6.00 -4.39 -13.18
C ILE A 41 5.92 -5.92 -13.12
N THR A 42 7.02 -6.63 -12.89
CA THR A 42 7.00 -8.09 -12.74
C THR A 42 6.25 -8.53 -11.50
N GLU A 43 6.41 -7.79 -10.39
CA GLU A 43 5.62 -8.00 -9.17
C GLU A 43 4.13 -7.71 -9.44
N TRP A 44 3.83 -6.61 -10.14
CA TRP A 44 2.47 -6.25 -10.55
C TRP A 44 1.86 -7.26 -11.51
N LEU A 45 2.65 -7.83 -12.42
CA LEU A 45 2.22 -8.88 -13.34
C LEU A 45 1.96 -10.19 -12.58
N ALA A 46 2.81 -10.55 -11.62
CA ALA A 46 2.55 -11.68 -10.72
C ALA A 46 1.23 -11.48 -9.95
N VAL A 47 1.01 -10.29 -9.37
CA VAL A 47 -0.27 -9.93 -8.72
C VAL A 47 -1.42 -10.05 -9.71
N ALA A 48 -1.29 -9.43 -10.89
CA ALA A 48 -2.35 -9.33 -11.88
C ALA A 48 -2.73 -10.68 -12.51
N LEU A 49 -1.78 -11.62 -12.54
CA LEU A 49 -2.00 -12.99 -12.96
C LEU A 49 -2.56 -13.85 -11.81
N ASP A 50 -2.07 -13.72 -10.58
CA ASP A 50 -2.44 -14.61 -9.48
C ASP A 50 -3.73 -14.19 -8.76
N ALA A 51 -3.92 -12.90 -8.45
CA ALA A 51 -5.04 -12.42 -7.62
C ALA A 51 -6.31 -12.05 -8.42
N PRO A 52 -6.26 -11.31 -9.55
CA PRO A 52 -7.43 -11.06 -10.39
C PRO A 52 -8.02 -12.30 -11.01
N LEU A 53 -7.28 -13.35 -11.40
CA LEU A 53 -7.91 -14.58 -11.92
C LEU A 53 -8.80 -15.24 -10.86
N VAL A 54 -8.35 -15.22 -9.60
CA VAL A 54 -9.11 -15.76 -8.46
C VAL A 54 -10.25 -14.82 -8.08
N VAL A 55 -10.03 -13.51 -7.99
CA VAL A 55 -11.06 -12.52 -7.63
C VAL A 55 -12.09 -12.33 -8.74
N ILE A 56 -11.67 -12.23 -10.01
CA ILE A 56 -12.56 -12.27 -11.17
C ILE A 56 -13.27 -13.62 -11.20
N GLY A 57 -12.61 -14.74 -10.89
CA GLY A 57 -13.26 -16.05 -10.74
C GLY A 57 -14.35 -16.05 -9.67
N ILE A 58 -14.09 -15.47 -8.50
CA ILE A 58 -15.03 -15.38 -7.37
C ILE A 58 -16.19 -14.42 -7.67
N PHE A 59 -15.92 -13.23 -8.21
CA PHE A 59 -16.96 -12.27 -8.61
C PHE A 59 -17.76 -12.79 -9.82
N ALA A 60 -17.12 -13.45 -10.77
CA ALA A 60 -17.77 -14.12 -11.90
C ALA A 60 -18.60 -15.34 -11.45
N TYR A 61 -18.22 -16.00 -10.37
CA TYR A 61 -19.04 -17.06 -9.80
C TYR A 61 -20.24 -16.46 -9.03
N LEU A 62 -20.00 -15.53 -8.09
CA LEU A 62 -21.00 -15.00 -7.17
C LEU A 62 -22.02 -14.06 -7.83
N PHE A 63 -21.61 -13.16 -8.72
CA PHE A 63 -22.53 -12.18 -9.33
C PHE A 63 -23.10 -12.64 -10.67
N LEU A 64 -22.36 -13.50 -11.37
CA LEU A 64 -22.58 -13.79 -12.78
C LEU A 64 -23.40 -15.07 -12.98
N ILE A 65 -23.13 -16.13 -12.19
CA ILE A 65 -23.87 -17.40 -12.24
C ILE A 65 -25.13 -17.37 -11.37
N ILE A 66 -25.04 -16.83 -10.14
CA ILE A 66 -26.14 -16.90 -9.16
C ILE A 66 -27.19 -15.80 -9.39
N GLY A 67 -26.82 -14.62 -9.92
CA GLY A 67 -27.71 -13.45 -9.94
C GLY A 67 -28.33 -13.05 -11.29
N ARG A 68 -27.65 -13.24 -12.43
CA ARG A 68 -28.06 -12.65 -13.73
C ARG A 68 -27.73 -13.48 -14.98
N HIS A 69 -27.70 -14.81 -14.89
CA HIS A 69 -27.23 -15.67 -16.00
C HIS A 69 -27.94 -15.44 -17.35
N LYS A 70 -29.16 -14.88 -17.38
CA LYS A 70 -29.94 -14.70 -18.61
C LYS A 70 -29.62 -13.45 -19.43
N HIS A 71 -28.94 -12.44 -18.90
CA HIS A 71 -28.79 -11.13 -19.58
C HIS A 71 -27.35 -10.64 -19.69
N PHE A 72 -26.38 -11.44 -19.25
CA PHE A 72 -24.99 -11.02 -19.25
C PHE A 72 -24.23 -11.50 -20.49
N LYS A 73 -23.63 -10.56 -21.23
CA LYS A 73 -22.69 -10.85 -22.32
C LYS A 73 -21.27 -10.77 -21.78
N THR A 74 -20.68 -11.92 -21.49
CA THR A 74 -19.31 -12.11 -20.96
C THR A 74 -18.25 -11.35 -21.74
N GLU A 75 -18.40 -11.29 -23.06
CA GLU A 75 -17.54 -10.55 -23.98
C GLU A 75 -17.38 -9.07 -23.60
N THR A 76 -18.44 -8.42 -23.09
CA THR A 76 -18.41 -6.98 -22.81
C THR A 76 -17.64 -6.60 -21.55
N LEU A 77 -17.60 -7.46 -20.53
CA LEU A 77 -16.88 -7.16 -19.28
C LEU A 77 -15.39 -7.44 -19.43
N VAL A 78 -15.03 -8.58 -20.03
CA VAL A 78 -13.62 -8.91 -20.32
C VAL A 78 -13.02 -7.86 -21.24
N TYR A 79 -13.75 -7.44 -22.29
CA TYR A 79 -13.34 -6.36 -23.17
C TYR A 79 -13.13 -5.05 -22.40
N LYS A 80 -14.07 -4.62 -21.54
CA LYS A 80 -13.94 -3.40 -20.74
C LYS A 80 -12.77 -3.44 -19.76
N LEU A 81 -12.49 -4.58 -19.15
CA LEU A 81 -11.33 -4.74 -18.26
C LEU A 81 -10.01 -4.68 -19.03
N GLY A 82 -9.94 -5.35 -20.18
CA GLY A 82 -8.78 -5.29 -21.07
C GLY A 82 -8.53 -3.86 -21.58
N GLU A 83 -9.57 -3.21 -22.09
CA GLU A 83 -9.51 -1.81 -22.55
C GLU A 83 -9.13 -0.85 -21.41
N PHE A 84 -9.63 -1.07 -20.19
CA PHE A 84 -9.24 -0.26 -19.03
C PHE A 84 -7.76 -0.44 -18.70
N GLY A 85 -7.27 -1.68 -18.67
CA GLY A 85 -5.87 -2.00 -18.38
C GLY A 85 -4.92 -1.39 -19.42
N GLU A 86 -5.22 -1.55 -20.71
CA GLU A 86 -4.45 -0.97 -21.80
C GLU A 86 -4.45 0.56 -21.74
N ASN A 87 -5.62 1.19 -21.57
CA ASN A 87 -5.73 2.64 -21.44
C ASN A 87 -5.00 3.18 -20.21
N PHE A 88 -5.04 2.45 -19.09
CA PHE A 88 -4.30 2.83 -17.89
C PHE A 88 -2.80 2.74 -18.13
N TYR A 89 -2.33 1.63 -18.69
CA TYR A 89 -0.91 1.40 -18.99
C TYR A 89 -0.34 2.46 -19.93
N THR A 90 -1.01 2.74 -21.05
CA THR A 90 -0.60 3.76 -22.03
C THR A 90 -0.47 5.13 -21.36
N LYS A 91 -1.50 5.57 -20.62
CA LYS A 91 -1.47 6.87 -19.92
C LYS A 91 -0.45 6.92 -18.79
N PHE A 92 -0.16 5.79 -18.15
CA PHE A 92 0.87 5.70 -17.12
C PHE A 92 2.26 5.87 -17.72
N ILE A 93 2.54 5.22 -18.86
CA ILE A 93 3.81 5.39 -19.60
C ILE A 93 3.99 6.83 -20.06
N GLU A 94 2.92 7.49 -20.55
CA GLU A 94 2.96 8.89 -20.96
C GLU A 94 3.47 9.83 -19.85
N LEU A 95 3.30 9.47 -18.57
CA LEU A 95 3.85 10.26 -17.45
C LEU A 95 5.37 10.38 -17.50
N PHE A 96 6.06 9.38 -18.06
CA PHE A 96 7.53 9.36 -18.15
C PHE A 96 8.08 10.05 -19.41
N HIS A 97 7.21 10.41 -20.37
CA HIS A 97 7.63 11.14 -21.58
C HIS A 97 8.02 12.59 -21.29
N TYR A 98 7.37 13.24 -20.31
CA TYR A 98 7.58 14.65 -20.00
C TYR A 98 8.15 14.86 -18.59
N LYS A 99 9.10 15.79 -18.48
CA LYS A 99 9.71 16.17 -17.18
C LYS A 99 8.69 16.60 -16.13
N LYS A 100 7.64 17.30 -16.55
CA LYS A 100 6.63 17.84 -15.64
C LYS A 100 5.80 16.74 -15.00
N THR A 101 5.62 15.63 -15.70
CA THR A 101 4.77 14.50 -15.28
C THR A 101 5.57 13.34 -14.70
N ILE A 102 6.91 13.33 -14.84
CA ILE A 102 7.74 12.22 -14.35
C ILE A 102 7.62 12.01 -12.84
N TYR A 103 7.48 13.09 -12.06
CA TYR A 103 7.25 12.99 -10.62
C TYR A 103 5.92 12.30 -10.32
N LEU A 104 4.88 12.57 -11.11
CA LEU A 104 3.60 11.88 -11.02
C LEU A 104 3.70 10.40 -11.38
N GLY A 105 4.56 10.04 -12.33
CA GLY A 105 4.92 8.65 -12.61
C GLY A 105 5.61 7.96 -11.44
N ILE A 106 6.63 8.60 -10.85
CA ILE A 106 7.37 8.08 -9.68
C ILE A 106 6.45 7.87 -8.47
N MET A 107 5.63 8.87 -8.15
CA MET A 107 4.62 8.77 -7.09
C MET A 107 3.62 7.65 -7.36
N GLY A 108 3.26 7.44 -8.64
CA GLY A 108 2.39 6.37 -9.07
C GLY A 108 2.99 5.00 -8.88
N MET A 109 4.27 4.81 -9.24
CA MET A 109 4.99 3.56 -8.97
C MET A 109 5.00 3.23 -7.48
N LEU A 110 5.24 4.23 -6.63
CA LEU A 110 5.27 4.05 -5.18
C LEU A 110 3.89 3.65 -4.62
N ALA A 111 2.82 4.29 -5.10
CA ALA A 111 1.47 3.99 -4.65
C ALA A 111 0.92 2.67 -5.22
N LEU A 112 1.30 2.31 -6.45
CA LEU A 112 0.96 1.03 -7.06
C LEU A 112 1.69 -0.13 -6.38
N HIS A 113 2.95 0.06 -5.98
CA HIS A 113 3.68 -0.90 -5.16
C HIS A 113 2.97 -1.17 -3.82
N LEU A 114 2.46 -0.15 -3.14
CA LEU A 114 1.65 -0.39 -1.95
C LEU A 114 0.39 -1.20 -2.26
N LEU A 115 -0.25 -0.94 -3.41
CA LEU A 115 -1.45 -1.65 -3.83
C LEU A 115 -1.17 -3.12 -4.19
N THR A 116 0.01 -3.45 -4.74
CA THR A 116 0.42 -4.85 -4.98
C THR A 116 0.57 -5.60 -3.68
N GLU A 117 1.21 -4.98 -2.67
CA GLU A 117 1.33 -5.54 -1.33
C GLU A 117 -0.05 -5.75 -0.68
N VAL A 118 -1.00 -4.84 -0.89
CA VAL A 118 -2.39 -5.04 -0.43
C VAL A 118 -3.02 -6.27 -1.08
N GLY A 119 -2.86 -6.42 -2.39
CA GLY A 119 -3.42 -7.53 -3.16
C GLY A 119 -2.82 -8.88 -2.77
N ASN A 120 -1.50 -8.94 -2.64
CA ASN A 120 -0.75 -10.17 -2.40
C ASN A 120 -0.73 -10.60 -0.94
N PHE A 121 -0.75 -9.65 -0.01
CA PHE A 121 -0.58 -9.97 1.41
C PHE A 121 -1.83 -9.63 2.19
N ILE A 122 -2.24 -8.37 2.19
CA ILE A 122 -3.29 -7.91 3.08
C ILE A 122 -4.60 -8.63 2.81
N ILE A 123 -5.08 -8.69 1.55
CA ILE A 123 -6.33 -9.39 1.23
C ILE A 123 -6.26 -10.86 1.66
N PRO A 124 -5.27 -11.67 1.21
CA PRO A 124 -5.02 -13.03 1.69
C PRO A 124 -5.07 -13.19 3.22
N TYR A 125 -4.34 -12.36 3.97
CA TYR A 125 -4.33 -12.35 5.44
C TYR A 125 -5.68 -12.01 6.06
N LEU A 126 -6.45 -11.14 5.42
CA LEU A 126 -7.75 -10.70 5.89
C LEU A 126 -8.81 -11.80 5.70
N ILE A 127 -8.87 -12.44 4.53
CA ILE A 127 -9.96 -13.38 4.18
C ILE A 127 -9.59 -14.86 4.27
N GLY A 128 -8.32 -15.21 4.53
CA GLY A 128 -7.90 -16.60 4.70
C GLY A 128 -7.55 -17.34 3.42
N LEU A 129 -7.27 -16.61 2.33
CA LEU A 129 -6.59 -17.18 1.17
C LEU A 129 -5.10 -17.26 1.53
N LYS A 130 -4.50 -18.45 1.54
CA LYS A 130 -3.05 -18.58 1.78
C LYS A 130 -2.35 -18.73 0.44
N ASP A 131 -1.45 -17.80 0.13
CA ASP A 131 -0.46 -18.00 -0.93
C ASP A 131 0.63 -18.94 -0.41
N ALA A 132 0.82 -20.10 -1.04
CA ALA A 132 1.81 -21.07 -0.59
C ALA A 132 3.23 -20.48 -0.57
N PHE A 133 3.62 -19.69 -1.58
CA PHE A 133 5.01 -19.23 -1.72
C PHE A 133 5.43 -18.25 -0.63
N TYR A 134 4.51 -17.39 -0.20
CA TYR A 134 4.82 -16.37 0.79
C TYR A 134 4.67 -16.88 2.22
N PHE A 135 3.60 -17.62 2.50
CA PHE A 135 3.33 -18.15 3.84
C PHE A 135 4.31 -19.28 4.21
N GLU A 136 4.90 -20.00 3.26
CA GLU A 136 5.98 -20.95 3.55
C GLU A 136 7.29 -20.25 3.92
N GLY A 137 7.59 -19.10 3.31
CA GLY A 137 8.80 -18.33 3.58
C GLY A 137 8.76 -17.54 4.89
N LEU A 138 7.56 -17.21 5.37
CA LEU A 138 7.30 -16.59 6.67
C LEU A 138 6.90 -17.68 7.68
N GLN A 139 7.87 -18.17 8.45
CA GLN A 139 7.69 -19.18 9.51
C GLN A 139 6.35 -19.02 10.27
N GLU A 140 5.60 -20.10 10.51
CA GLU A 140 4.15 -20.08 10.85
C GLU A 140 3.69 -19.16 12.01
N ALA A 141 4.57 -18.74 12.91
CA ALA A 141 4.21 -18.01 14.13
C ALA A 141 3.74 -16.58 13.83
N GLY A 142 2.43 -16.31 14.03
CA GLY A 142 1.84 -14.98 13.88
C GLY A 142 1.22 -14.70 12.50
N HIS A 143 1.23 -15.68 11.59
CA HIS A 143 0.66 -15.56 10.25
C HIS A 143 -0.67 -16.30 10.07
N THR A 144 -1.50 -16.34 11.12
CA THR A 144 -2.83 -16.96 11.06
C THR A 144 -3.84 -15.96 10.51
N PRO A 145 -4.49 -16.19 9.35
CA PRO A 145 -5.42 -15.22 8.80
C PRO A 145 -6.45 -14.68 9.81
N LEU A 146 -6.74 -13.38 9.69
CA LEU A 146 -7.55 -12.62 10.64
C LEU A 146 -8.96 -13.20 10.80
N ILE A 147 -9.51 -13.76 9.72
CA ILE A 147 -10.80 -14.46 9.73
C ILE A 147 -10.83 -15.66 10.68
N PHE A 148 -9.71 -16.38 10.87
CA PHE A 148 -9.67 -17.50 11.81
C PHE A 148 -9.66 -17.01 13.25
N HIS A 149 -8.93 -15.92 13.54
CA HIS A 149 -9.02 -15.26 14.84
C HIS A 149 -10.44 -14.79 15.12
N TYR A 150 -11.11 -14.21 14.13
CA TYR A 150 -12.52 -13.77 14.24
C TYR A 150 -13.44 -14.91 14.66
N PHE A 151 -13.38 -16.04 13.96
CA PHE A 151 -14.23 -17.18 14.30
C PHE A 151 -13.90 -17.76 15.68
N LYS A 152 -12.61 -17.85 16.03
CA LYS A 152 -12.18 -18.31 17.35
C LYS A 152 -12.77 -17.42 18.47
N ASP A 153 -12.59 -16.12 18.36
CA ASP A 153 -13.00 -15.15 19.38
C ASP A 153 -14.54 -15.08 19.49
N ILE A 154 -15.27 -15.15 18.38
CA ILE A 154 -16.75 -15.13 18.40
C ILE A 154 -17.37 -16.39 18.96
N ILE A 155 -16.78 -17.56 18.69
CA ILE A 155 -17.26 -18.83 19.26
C ILE A 155 -17.11 -18.81 20.78
N ALA A 156 -16.01 -18.23 21.29
CA ALA A 156 -15.76 -18.08 22.72
C ALA A 156 -16.63 -17.01 23.40
N ALA A 157 -17.01 -15.95 22.68
CA ALA A 157 -17.80 -14.85 23.22
C ALA A 157 -19.28 -15.23 23.48
N GLN A 158 -19.90 -14.61 24.50
CA GLN A 158 -21.32 -14.79 24.84
C GLN A 158 -22.12 -13.49 24.72
N GLY A 159 -23.42 -13.61 24.39
CA GLY A 159 -24.36 -12.49 24.38
C GLY A 159 -23.92 -11.29 23.53
N LEU A 160 -23.99 -10.08 24.11
CA LEU A 160 -23.64 -8.82 23.44
C LEU A 160 -22.16 -8.72 23.06
N HIS A 161 -21.27 -9.49 23.69
CA HIS A 161 -19.85 -9.47 23.35
C HIS A 161 -19.62 -9.93 21.90
N LYS A 162 -20.43 -10.85 21.36
CA LYS A 162 -20.32 -11.25 19.94
C LYS A 162 -20.44 -10.07 18.98
N ILE A 163 -21.30 -9.10 19.32
CA ILE A 163 -21.51 -7.88 18.54
C ILE A 163 -20.29 -6.97 18.66
N THR A 164 -19.76 -6.77 19.88
CA THR A 164 -18.58 -5.91 20.08
C THR A 164 -17.33 -6.48 19.41
N PHE A 165 -17.11 -7.81 19.48
CA PHE A 165 -16.05 -8.47 18.70
C PHE A 165 -16.25 -8.24 17.20
N SER A 166 -17.47 -8.48 16.68
CA SER A 166 -17.75 -8.30 15.26
C SER A 166 -17.45 -6.88 14.76
N LEU A 167 -17.85 -5.87 15.53
CA LEU A 167 -17.56 -4.47 15.22
C LEU A 167 -16.08 -4.15 15.33
N ALA A 168 -15.38 -4.63 16.37
CA ALA A 168 -13.94 -4.40 16.55
C ALA A 168 -13.11 -4.97 15.39
N TYR A 169 -13.43 -6.19 14.94
CA TYR A 169 -12.84 -6.78 13.75
C TYR A 169 -13.15 -5.93 12.52
N ALA A 170 -14.43 -5.66 12.24
CA ALA A 170 -14.85 -4.88 11.06
C ALA A 170 -14.16 -3.51 10.98
N PHE A 171 -14.03 -2.81 12.11
CA PHE A 171 -13.30 -1.54 12.20
C PHE A 171 -11.81 -1.69 11.93
N ASN A 172 -11.15 -2.75 12.41
CA ASN A 172 -9.77 -3.04 12.03
C ASN A 172 -9.61 -3.30 10.52
N TYR A 173 -10.52 -4.09 9.89
CA TYR A 173 -10.53 -4.29 8.43
C TYR A 173 -10.67 -2.97 7.67
N ILE A 174 -11.65 -2.14 8.05
CA ILE A 174 -11.91 -0.85 7.39
C ILE A 174 -10.70 0.08 7.55
N ALA A 175 -10.13 0.17 8.75
CA ALA A 175 -9.00 1.03 9.03
C ALA A 175 -7.77 0.66 8.19
N ILE A 176 -7.35 -0.61 8.20
CA ILE A 176 -6.14 -1.01 7.48
C ILE A 176 -6.32 -0.84 5.96
N LEU A 177 -7.48 -1.24 5.43
CA LEU A 177 -7.77 -1.07 4.00
C LEU A 177 -7.79 0.40 3.61
N PHE A 178 -8.40 1.26 4.43
CA PHE A 178 -8.36 2.70 4.19
C PHE A 178 -6.92 3.24 4.20
N LEU A 179 -6.15 2.95 5.26
CA LEU A 179 -4.80 3.48 5.44
C LEU A 179 -3.86 3.08 4.28
N LEU A 180 -4.02 1.86 3.74
CA LEU A 180 -3.23 1.38 2.60
C LEU A 180 -3.74 1.87 1.24
N VAL A 181 -5.06 2.03 1.05
CA VAL A 181 -5.63 2.44 -0.24
C VAL A 181 -5.58 3.96 -0.44
N VAL A 182 -5.56 4.75 0.64
CA VAL A 182 -5.54 6.22 0.56
C VAL A 182 -4.43 6.75 -0.34
N PRO A 183 -3.13 6.37 -0.21
CA PRO A 183 -2.09 6.86 -1.10
C PRO A 183 -2.37 6.60 -2.59
N ALA A 184 -2.81 5.39 -2.94
CA ALA A 184 -3.18 5.05 -4.32
C ALA A 184 -4.37 5.87 -4.83
N TYR A 185 -5.38 6.05 -3.98
CA TYR A 185 -6.53 6.89 -4.31
C TYR A 185 -6.14 8.37 -4.48
N LEU A 186 -5.28 8.90 -3.61
CA LEU A 186 -4.80 10.28 -3.68
C LEU A 186 -4.01 10.50 -4.98
N TRP A 187 -3.10 9.59 -5.29
CA TRP A 187 -2.35 9.60 -6.55
C TRP A 187 -3.27 9.57 -7.76
N TYR A 188 -4.24 8.66 -7.79
CA TYR A 188 -5.19 8.53 -8.91
C TYR A 188 -5.98 9.83 -9.13
N LYS A 189 -6.37 10.53 -8.05
CA LYS A 189 -7.09 11.80 -8.14
C LYS A 189 -6.22 12.94 -8.66
N MET A 190 -4.94 12.99 -8.24
CA MET A 190 -3.95 13.90 -8.83
C MET A 190 -3.73 13.60 -10.32
N PHE A 191 -3.62 12.32 -10.69
CA PHE A 191 -3.49 11.84 -12.06
C PHE A 191 -4.68 12.24 -12.95
N LYS A 192 -5.90 12.16 -12.43
CA LYS A 192 -7.12 12.60 -13.13
C LYS A 192 -7.41 14.09 -13.01
N GLN A 193 -6.58 14.86 -12.29
CA GLN A 193 -6.80 16.27 -11.98
C GLN A 193 -8.21 16.56 -11.43
N SER A 194 -8.70 15.67 -10.56
CA SER A 194 -10.09 15.71 -10.08
C SER A 194 -10.17 15.99 -8.57
N LYS A 195 -11.23 16.72 -8.17
CA LYS A 195 -11.48 17.06 -6.76
C LYS A 195 -11.90 15.84 -5.95
N PHE A 196 -11.56 15.84 -4.66
CA PHE A 196 -12.01 14.82 -3.72
C PHE A 196 -13.41 15.09 -3.19
N HIS A 197 -14.18 14.01 -3.11
CA HIS A 197 -15.42 13.98 -2.38
C HIS A 197 -15.48 12.65 -1.64
N PHE A 198 -15.45 12.70 -0.31
CA PHE A 198 -15.84 11.58 0.53
C PHE A 198 -17.22 11.88 1.12
N ALA A 199 -18.09 10.88 1.08
CA ALA A 199 -19.37 10.95 1.77
C ALA A 199 -19.11 11.12 3.27
N LYS A 200 -19.93 11.94 3.94
CA LYS A 200 -19.73 12.30 5.34
C LYS A 200 -19.70 11.06 6.24
N CYS A 201 -20.69 10.18 6.05
CA CYS A 201 -20.78 8.89 6.74
C CYS A 201 -19.51 8.03 6.58
N VAL A 202 -18.87 8.04 5.41
CA VAL A 202 -17.64 7.28 5.17
C VAL A 202 -16.46 7.86 5.96
N GLN A 203 -16.30 9.19 5.99
CA GLN A 203 -15.22 9.83 6.76
C GLN A 203 -15.37 9.52 8.26
N SER A 204 -16.58 9.68 8.79
CA SER A 204 -16.87 9.42 10.20
C SER A 204 -16.68 7.95 10.59
N LEU A 205 -17.10 7.01 9.72
CA LEU A 205 -16.87 5.57 9.90
C LEU A 205 -15.37 5.23 9.89
N VAL A 206 -14.61 5.84 8.99
CA VAL A 206 -13.15 5.65 8.91
C VAL A 206 -12.48 6.18 10.18
N ILE A 207 -12.90 7.31 10.74
CA ILE A 207 -12.34 7.83 12.00
C ILE A 207 -12.60 6.86 13.16
N ALA A 208 -13.84 6.38 13.30
CA ALA A 208 -14.17 5.36 14.30
C ALA A 208 -13.30 4.10 14.11
N SER A 209 -13.11 3.69 12.86
CA SER A 209 -12.30 2.53 12.50
C SER A 209 -10.83 2.71 12.86
N ILE A 210 -10.23 3.85 12.50
CA ILE A 210 -8.83 4.19 12.84
C ILE A 210 -8.65 4.24 14.36
N LEU A 211 -9.59 4.81 15.10
CA LEU A 211 -9.49 4.86 16.56
C LEU A 211 -9.51 3.47 17.18
N THR A 212 -10.38 2.58 16.69
CA THR A 212 -10.38 1.17 17.12
C THR A 212 -9.09 0.47 16.73
N PHE A 213 -8.56 0.70 15.53
CA PHE A 213 -7.28 0.12 15.09
C PHE A 213 -6.09 0.59 15.95
N LEU A 214 -6.05 1.86 16.34
CA LEU A 214 -4.98 2.40 17.18
C LEU A 214 -5.02 1.86 18.62
N THR A 215 -6.22 1.61 19.14
CA THR A 215 -6.43 1.16 20.54
C THR A 215 -6.44 -0.36 20.68
N LEU A 216 -6.89 -1.07 19.66
CA LEU A 216 -6.96 -2.54 19.56
C LEU A 216 -6.38 -3.01 18.21
N PRO A 217 -5.07 -2.83 17.98
CA PRO A 217 -4.43 -3.16 16.70
C PRO A 217 -4.35 -4.66 16.51
N MET A 218 -5.16 -5.18 15.59
CA MET A 218 -5.17 -6.61 15.28
C MET A 218 -4.10 -7.02 14.27
N LEU A 219 -3.48 -6.04 13.64
CA LEU A 219 -2.41 -6.19 12.67
C LEU A 219 -1.18 -5.47 13.21
N LYS A 220 -0.08 -6.21 13.30
CA LYS A 220 1.23 -5.68 13.64
C LYS A 220 2.07 -5.68 12.37
N LEU A 221 2.57 -4.51 12.03
CA LEU A 221 3.46 -4.32 10.89
C LEU A 221 4.90 -4.31 11.39
N GLU A 222 5.73 -5.18 10.86
CA GLU A 222 7.16 -5.21 11.13
C GLU A 222 7.95 -5.26 9.82
N LYS A 223 9.27 -5.12 9.90
CA LYS A 223 10.12 -5.43 8.75
C LYS A 223 10.32 -6.94 8.68
N ILE A 224 10.31 -7.52 7.49
CA ILE A 224 10.74 -8.92 7.32
C ILE A 224 12.22 -9.03 7.68
N THR A 225 12.55 -10.00 8.53
CA THR A 225 13.93 -10.29 8.98
C THR A 225 14.54 -11.53 8.32
N SER A 226 13.72 -12.34 7.64
CA SER A 226 14.19 -13.49 6.84
C SER A 226 15.13 -13.01 5.73
N GLN A 227 16.17 -13.81 5.43
CA GLN A 227 17.10 -13.49 4.33
C GLN A 227 16.50 -13.79 2.95
N ALA A 228 15.47 -14.63 2.89
CA ALA A 228 14.86 -15.06 1.63
C ALA A 228 13.79 -14.10 1.11
N LEU A 229 13.25 -13.24 1.99
CA LEU A 229 12.12 -12.37 1.69
C LEU A 229 12.45 -10.94 2.11
N VAL A 230 11.88 -9.98 1.37
CA VAL A 230 12.05 -8.56 1.64
C VAL A 230 10.69 -7.89 1.57
N GLY A 231 10.36 -7.06 2.55
CA GLY A 231 9.08 -6.37 2.59
C GLY A 231 8.62 -6.01 4.00
N VAL A 232 7.32 -5.73 4.12
CA VAL A 232 6.66 -5.52 5.40
C VAL A 232 6.01 -6.82 5.85
N ASP A 233 6.39 -7.28 7.03
CA ASP A 233 5.75 -8.40 7.68
C ASP A 233 4.43 -7.96 8.33
N ILE A 234 3.35 -8.64 8.00
CA ILE A 234 2.01 -8.39 8.55
C ILE A 234 1.63 -9.57 9.44
N GLN A 235 1.74 -9.37 10.75
CA GLN A 235 1.32 -10.35 11.73
C GLN A 235 -0.09 -10.03 12.22
N THR A 236 -0.92 -11.05 12.30
CA THR A 236 -2.29 -10.98 12.80
C THR A 236 -2.36 -11.44 14.25
N ARG A 237 -3.30 -10.89 15.01
CA ARG A 237 -3.50 -11.22 16.42
C ARG A 237 -4.99 -11.32 16.75
N SER A 238 -5.32 -12.17 17.71
CA SER A 238 -6.65 -12.23 18.33
C SER A 238 -6.85 -11.04 19.27
N LEU A 239 -8.09 -10.56 19.39
CA LEU A 239 -8.41 -9.43 20.27
C LEU A 239 -8.12 -9.76 21.75
N GLU A 240 -8.21 -11.04 22.12
CA GLU A 240 -7.89 -11.51 23.48
C GLU A 240 -6.40 -11.36 23.84
N THR A 241 -5.54 -11.28 22.82
CA THR A 241 -4.08 -11.20 22.93
C THR A 241 -3.54 -9.80 22.67
N THR A 242 -4.36 -8.79 22.41
CA THR A 242 -3.89 -7.42 22.17
C THR A 242 -3.68 -6.66 23.48
N PHE A 243 -2.47 -6.13 23.70
CA PHE A 243 -1.94 -5.81 25.04
C PHE A 243 -1.92 -4.32 25.45
N PHE A 244 -2.28 -3.36 24.60
CA PHE A 244 -1.96 -1.95 24.89
C PHE A 244 -2.72 -1.37 26.10
N ILE A 245 -3.98 -1.75 26.32
CA ILE A 245 -4.85 -1.19 27.37
C ILE A 245 -5.04 -2.16 28.56
N ASN A 246 -4.67 -3.43 28.41
CA ASN A 246 -4.91 -4.49 29.41
C ASN A 246 -4.08 -4.33 30.70
N ASN A 247 -3.05 -3.48 30.71
CA ASN A 247 -2.32 -3.19 31.95
C ASN A 247 -3.15 -2.37 32.96
N TYR A 248 -4.25 -1.75 32.51
CA TYR A 248 -5.03 -0.82 33.33
C TYR A 248 -6.38 -1.37 33.78
N LEU A 249 -6.93 -2.39 33.11
CA LEU A 249 -8.24 -2.96 33.43
C LEU A 249 -8.19 -4.50 33.46
N PRO A 250 -8.76 -5.15 34.49
CA PRO A 250 -8.68 -6.60 34.66
C PRO A 250 -9.61 -7.38 33.72
N ASP A 251 -10.70 -6.76 33.24
CA ASP A 251 -11.66 -7.40 32.34
C ASP A 251 -11.43 -6.99 30.87
N LYS A 252 -10.86 -7.91 30.09
CA LYS A 252 -10.56 -7.71 28.66
C LYS A 252 -11.82 -7.48 27.82
N LEU A 253 -12.94 -8.14 28.16
CA LEU A 253 -14.18 -8.03 27.39
C LEU A 253 -14.77 -6.63 27.55
N LEU A 254 -14.69 -6.09 28.77
CA LEU A 254 -15.10 -4.72 29.06
C LEU A 254 -14.25 -3.69 28.29
N VAL A 255 -12.93 -3.88 28.22
CA VAL A 255 -12.03 -3.01 27.45
C VAL A 255 -12.44 -2.96 25.97
N ILE A 256 -12.66 -4.13 25.35
CA ILE A 256 -13.08 -4.19 23.94
C ILE A 256 -14.41 -3.46 23.73
N ALA A 257 -15.39 -3.69 24.61
CA ALA A 257 -16.69 -3.03 24.54
C ALA A 257 -16.58 -1.51 24.68
N ILE A 258 -15.82 -1.01 25.67
CA ILE A 258 -15.60 0.43 25.89
C ILE A 258 -14.92 1.05 24.67
N THR A 259 -13.89 0.43 24.12
CA THR A 259 -13.19 0.93 22.93
C THR A 259 -14.13 1.05 21.72
N VAL A 260 -14.95 0.04 21.45
CA VAL A 260 -15.90 0.06 20.33
C VAL A 260 -16.97 1.13 20.53
N ILE A 261 -17.53 1.23 21.73
CA ILE A 261 -18.55 2.25 22.06
C ILE A 261 -17.94 3.65 21.92
N LEU A 262 -16.77 3.88 22.49
CA LEU A 262 -16.07 5.17 22.40
C LEU A 262 -15.77 5.53 20.94
N SER A 263 -15.33 4.56 20.14
CA SER A 263 -15.06 4.75 18.71
C SER A 263 -16.33 5.11 17.93
N LEU A 264 -17.45 4.46 18.20
CA LEU A 264 -18.75 4.79 17.63
C LEU A 264 -19.22 6.20 18.03
N VAL A 265 -19.11 6.54 19.32
CA VAL A 265 -19.48 7.87 19.83
C VAL A 265 -18.65 8.96 19.16
N ILE A 266 -17.34 8.76 19.04
CA ILE A 266 -16.46 9.70 18.33
C ILE A 266 -16.81 9.77 16.85
N GLY A 267 -17.11 8.65 16.20
CA GLY A 267 -17.61 8.63 14.82
C GLY A 267 -18.88 9.47 14.66
N ILE A 268 -19.86 9.31 15.55
CA ILE A 268 -21.11 10.10 15.54
C ILE A 268 -20.83 11.58 15.75
N ILE A 269 -19.96 11.94 16.70
CA ILE A 269 -19.56 13.33 16.94
C ILE A 269 -18.91 13.91 15.67
N MET A 270 -18.00 13.18 15.03
CA MET A 270 -17.37 13.62 13.79
C MET A 270 -18.41 13.81 12.67
N TYR A 271 -19.38 12.90 12.53
CA TYR A 271 -20.46 13.04 11.56
C TYR A 271 -21.28 14.32 11.76
N ILE A 272 -21.60 14.65 13.02
CA ILE A 272 -22.31 15.89 13.37
C ILE A 272 -21.43 17.11 13.06
N LEU A 273 -20.13 17.06 13.38
CA LEU A 273 -19.20 18.16 13.07
C LEU A 273 -19.05 18.39 11.57
N GLU A 274 -19.08 17.34 10.75
CA GLU A 274 -19.06 17.40 9.28
C GLU A 274 -20.31 18.02 8.64
N LEU A 275 -21.36 18.31 9.42
CA LEU A 275 -22.48 19.14 8.95
C LEU A 275 -22.01 20.55 8.58
N ASN A 276 -20.96 21.06 9.23
CA ASN A 276 -20.28 22.29 8.86
C ASN A 276 -19.20 22.02 7.81
N ASP A 277 -19.29 22.67 6.64
CA ASP A 277 -18.34 22.49 5.54
C ASP A 277 -16.89 22.81 5.90
N LYS A 278 -16.65 23.74 6.84
CA LYS A 278 -15.27 24.04 7.32
C LYS A 278 -14.69 22.85 8.07
N ASN A 279 -15.46 22.27 9.00
CA ASN A 279 -15.02 21.10 9.77
C ASN A 279 -14.87 19.86 8.88
N LYS A 280 -15.76 19.68 7.90
CA LYS A 280 -15.63 18.61 6.90
C LYS A 280 -14.28 18.68 6.17
N LYS A 281 -13.85 19.87 5.73
CA LYS A 281 -12.53 20.05 5.10
C LYS A 281 -11.38 19.74 6.06
N ARG A 282 -11.47 20.19 7.31
CA ARG A 282 -10.45 19.92 8.35
C ARG A 282 -10.30 18.43 8.62
N ILE A 283 -11.41 17.74 8.87
CA ILE A 283 -11.46 16.30 9.09
C ILE A 283 -10.87 15.54 7.91
N PHE A 284 -11.24 15.94 6.68
CA PHE A 284 -10.69 15.38 5.47
C PHE A 284 -9.16 15.54 5.38
N VAL A 285 -8.64 16.74 5.64
CA VAL A 285 -7.19 17.02 5.69
C VAL A 285 -6.49 16.19 6.76
N THR A 286 -7.10 16.03 7.95
CA THR A 286 -6.58 15.18 9.01
C THR A 286 -6.51 13.72 8.58
N LEU A 287 -7.55 13.19 7.93
CA LEU A 287 -7.56 11.80 7.42
C LEU A 287 -6.48 11.57 6.35
N ILE A 288 -6.27 12.53 5.45
CA ILE A 288 -5.14 12.50 4.51
C ILE A 288 -3.82 12.48 5.27
N GLY A 289 -3.65 13.35 6.26
CA GLY A 289 -2.43 13.43 7.07
C GLY A 289 -2.12 12.09 7.75
N ILE A 290 -3.12 11.47 8.38
CA ILE A 290 -2.99 10.14 9.02
C ILE A 290 -2.62 9.08 7.98
N GLY A 291 -3.30 9.04 6.83
CA GLY A 291 -3.00 8.09 5.76
C GLY A 291 -1.58 8.26 5.20
N MET A 292 -1.12 9.51 5.04
CA MET A 292 0.24 9.79 4.58
C MET A 292 1.30 9.44 5.63
N LEU A 293 1.06 9.72 6.91
CA LEU A 293 1.95 9.29 8.00
C LEU A 293 2.08 7.77 8.05
N PHE A 294 0.96 7.06 7.93
CA PHE A 294 0.96 5.60 7.86
C PHE A 294 1.72 5.10 6.62
N PHE A 295 1.51 5.72 5.45
CA PHE A 295 2.25 5.38 4.24
C PHE A 295 3.76 5.57 4.40
N GLY A 296 4.20 6.70 4.98
CA GLY A 296 5.61 6.93 5.29
C GLY A 296 6.19 5.89 6.25
N TYR A 297 5.43 5.49 7.28
CA TYR A 297 5.81 4.41 8.19
C TYR A 297 5.93 3.05 7.47
N TYR A 298 4.98 2.71 6.60
CA TYR A 298 5.01 1.49 5.80
C TYR A 298 6.25 1.44 4.90
N LEU A 299 6.51 2.52 4.15
CA LEU A 299 7.68 2.62 3.28
C LEU A 299 8.98 2.55 4.07
N PHE A 300 9.02 3.09 5.30
CA PHE A 300 10.17 2.97 6.18
C PHE A 300 10.43 1.51 6.56
N LEU A 301 9.42 0.75 6.98
CA LEU A 301 9.57 -0.68 7.29
C LEU A 301 10.06 -1.48 6.07
N PHE A 302 9.46 -1.21 4.91
CA PHE A 302 9.83 -1.84 3.64
C PHE A 302 11.29 -1.56 3.26
N LEU A 303 11.71 -0.28 3.33
CA LEU A 303 13.07 0.14 3.05
C LEU A 303 14.06 -0.43 4.08
N ALA A 304 13.68 -0.52 5.35
CA ALA A 304 14.52 -1.11 6.39
C ALA A 304 14.76 -2.61 6.17
N SER A 305 13.74 -3.33 5.67
CA SER A 305 13.89 -4.73 5.24
C SER A 305 14.88 -4.83 4.06
N HIS A 306 14.69 -4.00 3.02
CA HIS A 306 15.61 -3.94 1.86
C HIS A 306 17.06 -3.66 2.24
N LEU A 307 17.29 -2.69 3.12
CA LEU A 307 18.64 -2.38 3.59
C LEU A 307 19.26 -3.54 4.37
N THR A 308 18.47 -4.27 5.14
CA THR A 308 18.95 -5.47 5.85
C THR A 308 19.39 -6.55 4.86
N TYR A 309 18.60 -6.78 3.80
CA TYR A 309 18.95 -7.69 2.70
C TYR A 309 20.25 -7.27 2.00
N TYR A 310 20.37 -6.00 1.58
CA TYR A 310 21.58 -5.52 0.90
C TYR A 310 22.83 -5.61 1.77
N LEU A 311 22.73 -5.31 3.07
CA LEU A 311 23.85 -5.45 4.00
C LEU A 311 24.31 -6.92 4.14
N ALA A 312 23.36 -7.86 4.16
CA ALA A 312 23.69 -9.29 4.17
C ALA A 312 24.37 -9.70 2.85
N ALA A 313 23.82 -9.27 1.71
CA ALA A 313 24.39 -9.53 0.39
C ALA A 313 25.82 -8.96 0.26
N PHE A 314 26.08 -7.75 0.76
CA PHE A 314 27.41 -7.16 0.77
C PHE A 314 28.42 -8.00 1.54
N LYS A 315 28.07 -8.45 2.75
CA LYS A 315 28.94 -9.31 3.57
C LYS A 315 29.30 -10.59 2.82
N THR A 316 28.30 -11.25 2.22
CA THR A 316 28.50 -12.48 1.45
C THR A 316 29.38 -12.24 0.22
N LEU A 317 29.12 -11.20 -0.57
CA LEU A 317 29.89 -10.91 -1.79
C LEU A 317 31.34 -10.48 -1.50
N ILE A 318 31.58 -9.78 -0.38
CA ILE A 318 32.93 -9.46 0.09
C ILE A 318 33.67 -10.74 0.46
N ALA A 319 33.03 -11.65 1.22
CA ALA A 319 33.64 -12.93 1.59
C ALA A 319 33.97 -13.81 0.37
N LEU A 320 33.13 -13.75 -0.67
CA LEU A 320 33.32 -14.46 -1.94
C LEU A 320 34.20 -13.71 -2.95
N HIS A 321 34.81 -12.58 -2.59
CA HIS A 321 35.65 -11.74 -3.47
C HIS A 321 34.97 -11.33 -4.80
N SER A 322 33.64 -11.24 -4.80
CA SER A 322 32.83 -11.00 -6.00
C SER A 322 32.55 -9.50 -6.19
N TYR A 323 33.62 -8.72 -6.41
CA TYR A 323 33.56 -7.23 -6.39
C TYR A 323 32.67 -6.61 -7.47
N ILE A 324 32.58 -7.22 -8.66
CA ILE A 324 31.72 -6.71 -9.74
C ILE A 324 30.24 -6.77 -9.32
N LEU A 325 29.82 -7.91 -8.76
CA LEU A 325 28.47 -8.08 -8.22
C LEU A 325 28.22 -7.15 -7.03
N LEU A 326 29.23 -6.95 -6.18
CA LEU A 326 29.15 -6.01 -5.05
C LEU A 326 28.82 -4.59 -5.52
N ILE A 327 29.52 -4.09 -6.55
CA ILE A 327 29.26 -2.76 -7.13
C ILE A 327 27.85 -2.69 -7.70
N PHE A 328 27.41 -3.74 -8.41
CA PHE A 328 26.06 -3.80 -8.98
C PHE A 328 24.98 -3.72 -7.89
N ILE A 329 25.08 -4.54 -6.84
CA ILE A 329 24.13 -4.52 -5.72
C ILE A 329 24.19 -3.19 -4.97
N ALA A 330 25.37 -2.55 -4.85
CA ALA A 330 25.50 -1.24 -4.23
C ALA A 330 24.77 -0.14 -5.00
N ILE A 331 24.85 -0.16 -6.33
CA ILE A 331 24.09 0.76 -7.19
C ILE A 331 22.59 0.51 -7.04
N GLN A 332 22.16 -0.76 -7.01
CA GLN A 332 20.75 -1.11 -6.83
C GLN A 332 20.21 -0.64 -5.46
N ALA A 333 20.99 -0.83 -4.39
CA ALA A 333 20.66 -0.33 -3.05
C ALA A 333 20.51 1.19 -3.03
N LEU A 334 21.44 1.92 -3.66
CA LEU A 334 21.39 3.38 -3.75
C LEU A 334 20.13 3.85 -4.50
N ILE A 335 19.85 3.25 -5.66
CA ILE A 335 18.65 3.56 -6.46
C ILE A 335 17.38 3.31 -5.64
N THR A 336 17.33 2.18 -4.90
CA THR A 336 16.20 1.82 -4.04
C THR A 336 15.97 2.88 -2.96
N VAL A 337 17.03 3.25 -2.23
CA VAL A 337 16.95 4.29 -1.18
C VAL A 337 16.48 5.63 -1.75
N VAL A 338 17.05 6.05 -2.88
CA VAL A 338 16.67 7.30 -3.55
C VAL A 338 15.22 7.24 -3.98
N PHE A 339 14.77 6.15 -4.60
CA PHE A 339 13.39 5.99 -5.06
C PHE A 339 12.38 6.12 -3.91
N TYR A 340 12.56 5.39 -2.81
CA TYR A 340 11.62 5.42 -1.69
C TYR A 340 11.59 6.76 -0.96
N ILE A 341 12.76 7.34 -0.65
CA ILE A 341 12.84 8.61 0.07
C ILE A 341 12.33 9.77 -0.79
N PHE A 342 12.88 9.95 -1.99
CA PHE A 342 12.48 11.06 -2.85
C PHE A 342 11.08 10.86 -3.43
N GLY A 343 10.68 9.63 -3.73
CA GLY A 343 9.32 9.31 -4.15
C GLY A 343 8.29 9.75 -3.13
N TYR A 344 8.52 9.45 -1.84
CA TYR A 344 7.62 9.88 -0.77
C TYR A 344 7.63 11.41 -0.54
N ILE A 345 8.81 12.05 -0.58
CA ILE A 345 8.91 13.52 -0.46
C ILE A 345 8.16 14.21 -1.61
N PHE A 346 8.35 13.74 -2.85
CA PHE A 346 7.62 14.26 -4.01
C PHE A 346 6.12 14.01 -3.87
N PHE A 347 5.72 12.87 -3.31
CA PHE A 347 4.32 12.57 -2.98
C PHE A 347 3.70 13.64 -2.10
N ILE A 348 4.33 13.96 -0.97
CA ILE A 348 3.85 15.02 -0.07
C ILE A 348 3.84 16.36 -0.79
N TYR A 349 4.90 16.71 -1.50
CA TYR A 349 5.03 18.00 -2.18
C TYR A 349 3.94 18.23 -3.23
N GLU A 350 3.73 17.28 -4.15
CA GLU A 350 2.70 17.41 -5.18
C GLU A 350 1.29 17.32 -4.59
N LEU A 351 1.09 16.54 -3.51
CA LEU A 351 -0.18 16.53 -2.78
C LEU A 351 -0.48 17.90 -2.17
N SER A 352 0.47 18.50 -1.45
CA SER A 352 0.34 19.85 -0.88
C SER A 352 0.08 20.91 -1.95
N LYS A 353 0.72 20.80 -3.10
CA LYS A 353 0.53 21.70 -4.24
C LYS A 353 -0.84 21.52 -4.89
N HIS A 354 -1.26 20.29 -5.13
CA HIS A 354 -2.54 19.97 -5.77
C HIS A 354 -3.73 20.40 -4.90
N TYR A 355 -3.62 20.27 -3.59
CA TYR A 355 -4.68 20.60 -2.64
C TYR A 355 -4.41 21.86 -1.84
N ARG A 356 -3.59 22.79 -2.37
CA ARG A 356 -3.24 24.04 -1.71
C ARG A 356 -4.47 24.81 -1.21
N ASP A 357 -5.51 24.92 -2.03
CA ASP A 357 -6.74 25.63 -1.68
C ASP A 357 -7.53 24.96 -0.55
N VAL A 358 -7.40 23.64 -0.42
CA VAL A 358 -8.02 22.88 0.68
C VAL A 358 -7.20 23.08 1.95
N PHE A 359 -5.89 22.92 1.86
CA PHE A 359 -4.97 23.05 3.00
C PHE A 359 -4.89 24.49 3.54
N SER A 360 -4.97 25.53 2.70
CA SER A 360 -4.92 26.93 3.12
C SER A 360 -6.20 27.41 3.81
N SER A 361 -7.31 26.67 3.64
CA SER A 361 -8.61 27.01 4.23
C SER A 361 -8.83 26.41 5.64
N VAL A 362 -7.94 25.52 6.06
CA VAL A 362 -7.97 24.81 7.36
C VAL A 362 -7.21 25.61 8.39
#